data_AF-A0A3B0SDF2-F1
#
_entry.id   AF-A0A3B0SDF2-F1
#
_cell.length_a   1.000
_cell.length_b   1.000
_cell.length_c   1.000
_cell.angle_alpha   90.00
_cell.angle_beta   90.00
_cell.angle_gamma   90.00
#
_symmetry.space_group_name_H-M   'P 1'
#
loop_
_entity.id
_entity.type
_entity.pdbx_description
1 polymer ?
#
loop_
_entity_poly.entity_id
_entity_poly.type
_entity_poly.pdbx_seq_one_letter_code
_entity_poly.pdbx_strand_id
1 'polypeptide(L)'
;MAVSEIEQIEPQPSRHKLNWRRGVEFFAAGGLSLLLLPLALLFAPDGKEAEVTLVGVASIWLVYVINDPHFMVTYQIFYRDFFAKIKGQGYQRAEQVRYVMAGLVLPALLGLWVAAVLVFSSALMAAGMMQLLFILVGWHYVKQGYGVLSVLSARRGVFYSTLERNLIITHCLTTWVYAWSMPLAERVFFEMDGVTYIAAGFGQMPITVMFVLFILSGIAAIGVLVAKFVKARQWPPITPLAGLFVTLYLWVVWTGLNEAFSYLIPALHSVQYLFFVFLLETGRARSKASQSAAKTKMWQHLLPVIAIALLLGWLGFHFVPNWLDNHISWDENLLGPTIFMAMITGFINIHHFLMDNVIWRKGNPDMKYLAK
;
A
#
# COMPACT_ATOMS: atom_id res chain seq x y z
N MET A 1 2.89 3.56 -14.66
CA MET A 1 1.45 3.42 -14.34
C MET A 1 0.86 2.40 -15.30
N ALA A 2 -0.02 1.56 -14.78
CA ALA A 2 -0.25 0.18 -15.22
C ALA A 2 -1.00 0.01 -16.56
N VAL A 3 -0.58 -1.06 -17.27
CA VAL A 3 -1.34 -1.99 -18.12
C VAL A 3 -2.50 -1.40 -18.95
N SER A 4 -2.19 -0.93 -20.17
CA SER A 4 -3.21 -0.63 -21.20
C SER A 4 -3.16 -1.53 -22.44
N GLU A 5 -2.25 -2.50 -22.49
CA GLU A 5 -2.14 -3.45 -23.62
C GLU A 5 -1.73 -4.80 -23.05
N ILE A 6 -2.71 -5.57 -22.57
CA ILE A 6 -2.60 -7.02 -22.61
C ILE A 6 -3.14 -7.38 -23.98
N GLU A 7 -2.27 -7.90 -24.84
CA GLU A 7 -2.67 -8.45 -26.14
C GLU A 7 -3.83 -9.43 -25.96
N GLN A 8 -4.70 -9.43 -26.96
CA GLN A 8 -5.95 -10.17 -27.06
C GLN A 8 -5.79 -11.63 -26.59
N ILE A 9 -6.21 -11.90 -25.36
CA ILE A 9 -6.52 -13.26 -24.92
C ILE A 9 -8.01 -13.44 -25.16
N GLU A 10 -8.37 -14.42 -25.99
CA GLU A 10 -9.76 -14.76 -26.27
C GLU A 10 -10.57 -14.93 -24.97
N PRO A 11 -11.74 -14.29 -24.86
CA PRO A 11 -12.58 -14.42 -23.68
C PRO A 11 -13.18 -15.82 -23.63
N GLN A 12 -12.66 -16.67 -22.75
CA GLN A 12 -13.33 -17.92 -22.37
C GLN A 12 -14.62 -17.57 -21.60
N PRO A 13 -15.81 -18.01 -22.06
CA PRO A 13 -17.07 -17.69 -21.40
C PRO A 13 -17.17 -18.42 -20.05
N SER A 14 -16.94 -17.72 -18.94
CA SER A 14 -17.06 -18.32 -17.61
C SER A 14 -18.51 -18.28 -17.12
N ARG A 15 -19.15 -19.44 -17.00
CA ARG A 15 -20.47 -19.62 -16.37
C ARG A 15 -20.48 -19.11 -14.91
N HIS A 16 -21.58 -18.45 -14.53
CA HIS A 16 -21.88 -17.93 -13.19
C HIS A 16 -22.10 -19.06 -12.15
N LYS A 17 -21.04 -19.74 -11.72
CA LYS A 17 -21.03 -20.36 -10.39
C LYS A 17 -20.32 -19.41 -9.43
N LEU A 18 -20.87 -19.22 -8.23
CA LEU A 18 -20.22 -18.48 -7.15
C LEU A 18 -18.92 -19.24 -6.81
N ASN A 19 -17.85 -18.86 -7.48
CA ASN A 19 -16.56 -19.51 -7.36
C ASN A 19 -15.97 -19.00 -6.04
N TRP A 20 -15.72 -19.88 -5.06
CA TRP A 20 -15.04 -19.56 -3.79
C TRP A 20 -13.84 -18.62 -3.99
N ARG A 21 -13.12 -18.78 -5.10
CA ARG A 21 -12.00 -17.92 -5.50
C ARG A 21 -12.38 -16.45 -5.70
N ARG A 22 -13.58 -16.15 -6.20
CA ARG A 22 -14.10 -14.78 -6.36
C ARG A 22 -14.45 -14.16 -5.01
N GLY A 23 -14.90 -14.95 -4.04
CA GLY A 23 -15.15 -14.48 -2.67
C GLY A 23 -13.85 -14.09 -1.97
N VAL A 24 -12.84 -14.99 -2.00
CA VAL A 24 -11.50 -14.71 -1.46
C VAL A 24 -10.90 -13.47 -2.11
N GLU A 25 -10.97 -13.35 -3.44
CA GLU A 25 -10.48 -12.17 -4.16
C GLU A 25 -11.23 -10.90 -3.74
N PHE A 26 -12.56 -10.94 -3.58
CA PHE A 26 -13.35 -9.78 -3.13
C PHE A 26 -12.93 -9.29 -1.75
N PHE A 27 -12.85 -10.21 -0.78
CA PHE A 27 -12.46 -9.85 0.58
C PHE A 27 -11.02 -9.35 0.65
N ALA A 28 -10.08 -10.04 -0.01
CA ALA A 28 -8.69 -9.65 -0.05
C ALA A 28 -8.45 -8.32 -0.78
N ALA A 29 -9.22 -8.04 -1.83
CA ALA A 29 -9.12 -6.79 -2.58
C ALA A 29 -9.65 -5.55 -1.84
N GLY A 30 -10.21 -5.69 -0.64
CA GLY A 30 -10.73 -4.58 0.16
C GLY A 30 -12.15 -4.81 0.70
N GLY A 31 -12.86 -5.82 0.21
CA GLY A 31 -14.23 -6.15 0.64
C GLY A 31 -14.34 -6.50 2.13
N LEU A 32 -13.25 -6.92 2.78
CA LEU A 32 -13.22 -7.16 4.22
C LEU A 32 -13.56 -5.88 5.03
N SER A 33 -13.19 -4.70 4.50
CA SER A 33 -13.53 -3.40 5.10
C SER A 33 -15.03 -3.16 5.19
N LEU A 34 -15.78 -3.62 4.19
CA LEU A 34 -17.24 -3.46 4.14
C LEU A 34 -17.97 -4.30 5.20
N LEU A 35 -17.28 -5.30 5.76
CA LEU A 35 -17.76 -6.08 6.90
C LEU A 35 -17.26 -5.48 8.21
N LEU A 36 -15.97 -5.16 8.30
CA LEU A 36 -15.32 -4.75 9.54
C LEU A 36 -15.74 -3.36 10.00
N LEU A 37 -16.02 -2.42 9.09
CA LEU A 37 -16.48 -1.09 9.49
C LEU A 37 -17.85 -1.14 10.20
N PRO A 38 -18.90 -1.77 9.66
CA PRO A 38 -20.15 -1.97 10.40
C PRO A 38 -19.97 -2.69 11.73
N LEU A 39 -19.09 -3.69 11.81
CA LEU A 39 -18.80 -4.38 13.07
C LEU A 39 -18.13 -3.44 14.08
N ALA A 40 -17.18 -2.61 13.65
CA ALA A 40 -16.54 -1.64 14.52
C ALA A 40 -17.56 -0.59 15.00
N LEU A 41 -18.44 -0.09 14.13
CA LEU A 41 -19.52 0.82 14.52
C LEU A 41 -20.50 0.22 15.52
N LEU A 42 -20.75 -1.09 15.47
CA LEU A 42 -21.68 -1.78 16.36
C LEU A 42 -21.05 -2.17 17.70
N PHE A 43 -19.78 -2.60 17.69
CA PHE A 43 -19.14 -3.24 18.85
C PHE A 43 -17.99 -2.45 19.46
N ALA A 44 -17.45 -1.46 18.75
CA ALA A 44 -16.43 -0.53 19.23
C ALA A 44 -16.68 0.91 18.70
N PRO A 45 -17.89 1.48 18.94
CA PRO A 45 -18.19 2.84 18.52
C PRO A 45 -17.32 3.85 19.29
N ASP A 46 -17.09 5.01 18.68
CA ASP A 46 -16.28 6.07 19.31
C ASP A 46 -16.87 6.49 20.66
N GLY A 47 -16.01 6.77 21.64
CA GLY A 47 -16.38 7.03 23.03
C GLY A 47 -16.58 5.78 23.90
N LYS A 48 -16.41 4.57 23.33
CA LYS A 48 -16.30 3.30 24.06
C LYS A 48 -14.84 2.88 24.17
N GLU A 49 -14.11 3.58 25.02
CA GLU A 49 -12.65 3.49 25.13
C GLU A 49 -12.12 2.07 25.35
N ALA A 50 -12.81 1.24 26.16
CA ALA A 50 -12.37 -0.13 26.43
C ALA A 50 -12.46 -1.02 25.17
N GLU A 51 -13.54 -0.89 24.42
CA GLU A 51 -13.80 -1.62 23.19
C GLU A 51 -12.87 -1.16 22.06
N VAL A 52 -12.68 0.16 21.91
CA VAL A 52 -11.71 0.75 20.97
C VAL A 52 -10.29 0.27 21.31
N THR A 53 -9.91 0.30 22.58
CA THR A 53 -8.60 -0.18 23.05
C THR A 53 -8.42 -1.67 22.76
N LEU A 54 -9.45 -2.50 22.94
CA LEU A 54 -9.38 -3.92 22.60
C LEU A 54 -9.08 -4.13 21.11
N VAL A 55 -9.74 -3.38 20.23
CA VAL A 55 -9.46 -3.41 18.79
C VAL A 55 -8.05 -2.90 18.50
N GLY A 56 -7.62 -1.83 19.16
CA GLY A 56 -6.25 -1.31 19.08
C GLY A 56 -5.21 -2.38 19.44
N VAL A 57 -5.37 -3.06 20.58
CA VAL A 57 -4.48 -4.16 21.02
C VAL A 57 -4.53 -5.34 20.04
N ALA A 58 -5.70 -5.70 19.52
CA ALA A 58 -5.80 -6.73 18.49
C ALA A 58 -5.07 -6.31 17.20
N SER A 59 -5.15 -5.03 16.83
CA SER A 59 -4.48 -4.49 15.65
C SER A 59 -2.95 -4.57 15.76
N ILE A 60 -2.38 -4.42 16.96
CA ILE A 60 -0.96 -4.64 17.20
C ILE A 60 -0.56 -6.05 16.75
N TRP A 61 -1.31 -7.09 17.12
CA TRP A 61 -1.03 -8.45 16.65
C TRP A 61 -1.16 -8.60 15.14
N LEU A 62 -2.12 -7.91 14.52
CA LEU A 62 -2.24 -7.87 13.06
C LEU A 62 -1.04 -7.18 12.40
N VAL A 63 -0.42 -6.20 13.07
CA VAL A 63 0.81 -5.57 12.61
C VAL A 63 1.94 -6.61 12.51
N TYR A 64 2.19 -7.37 13.59
CA TYR A 64 3.24 -8.41 13.62
C TYR A 64 3.07 -9.48 12.54
N VAL A 65 1.85 -9.93 12.28
CA VAL A 65 1.60 -11.11 11.43
C VAL A 65 1.23 -10.79 9.99
N ILE A 66 0.78 -9.56 9.71
CA ILE A 66 0.34 -9.13 8.38
C ILE A 66 1.13 -7.93 7.90
N ASN A 67 1.18 -6.85 8.70
CA ASN A 67 1.76 -5.58 8.25
C ASN A 67 3.28 -5.66 8.11
N ASP A 68 4.02 -6.03 9.14
CA ASP A 68 5.50 -6.04 9.05
C ASP A 68 6.01 -7.04 8.00
N PRO A 69 5.42 -8.25 7.90
CA PRO A 69 5.76 -9.18 6.83
C PRO A 69 5.46 -8.62 5.44
N HIS A 70 4.41 -7.80 5.26
CA HIS A 70 4.12 -7.19 3.95
C HIS A 70 5.28 -6.34 3.47
N PHE A 71 5.86 -5.52 4.35
CA PHE A 71 7.04 -4.71 4.02
C PHE A 71 8.18 -5.61 3.59
N MET A 72 8.49 -6.65 4.38
CA MET A 72 9.62 -7.53 4.11
C MET A 72 9.46 -8.39 2.87
N VAL A 73 8.23 -8.77 2.52
CA VAL A 73 7.94 -9.43 1.24
C VAL A 73 8.32 -8.51 0.07
N THR A 74 8.08 -7.20 0.15
CA THR A 74 8.58 -6.25 -0.86
C THR A 74 10.10 -6.31 -0.99
N TYR A 75 10.84 -6.28 0.14
CA TYR A 75 12.30 -6.39 0.11
C TYR A 75 12.74 -7.70 -0.57
N GLN A 76 12.12 -8.83 -0.23
CA GLN A 76 12.43 -10.11 -0.83
C GLN A 76 12.19 -10.11 -2.35
N ILE A 77 11.04 -9.62 -2.83
CA ILE A 77 10.73 -9.55 -4.27
C ILE A 77 11.69 -8.58 -4.99
N PHE A 78 11.97 -7.43 -4.37
CA PHE A 78 12.81 -6.38 -4.92
C PHE A 78 14.25 -6.84 -5.09
N TYR A 79 14.86 -7.38 -4.03
CA TYR A 79 16.28 -7.77 -4.00
C TYR A 79 16.57 -9.17 -4.53
N ARG A 80 15.55 -10.02 -4.76
CA ARG A 80 15.75 -11.29 -5.47
C ARG A 80 16.41 -11.04 -6.82
N ASP A 81 17.50 -11.75 -7.10
CA ASP A 81 18.28 -11.63 -8.34
C ASP A 81 18.68 -10.18 -8.68
N PHE A 82 18.91 -9.32 -7.67
CA PHE A 82 19.16 -7.88 -7.85
C PHE A 82 20.27 -7.58 -8.86
N PHE A 83 21.39 -8.29 -8.77
CA PHE A 83 22.51 -8.10 -9.70
C PHE A 83 22.16 -8.48 -11.15
N ALA A 84 21.30 -9.48 -11.36
CA ALA A 84 20.82 -9.83 -12.69
C ALA A 84 19.92 -8.72 -13.27
N LYS A 85 19.04 -8.15 -12.42
CA LYS A 85 18.15 -7.04 -12.78
C LYS A 85 18.93 -5.81 -13.25
N ILE A 86 19.96 -5.39 -12.50
CA ILE A 86 20.76 -4.20 -12.85
C ILE A 86 21.76 -4.43 -13.98
N LYS A 87 22.18 -5.69 -14.23
CA LYS A 87 23.00 -6.08 -15.39
C LYS A 87 22.17 -6.23 -16.68
N GLY A 88 20.85 -6.08 -16.61
CA GLY A 88 19.97 -6.05 -17.78
C GLY A 88 19.52 -7.42 -18.27
N GLN A 89 19.56 -8.47 -17.45
CA GLN A 89 19.05 -9.79 -17.82
C GLN A 89 17.51 -9.78 -17.89
N GLY A 90 16.96 -9.33 -19.02
CA GLY A 90 15.53 -9.18 -19.27
C GLY A 90 14.93 -7.83 -18.85
N TYR A 91 15.74 -6.90 -18.34
CA TYR A 91 15.30 -5.57 -17.90
C TYR A 91 15.88 -4.47 -18.79
N GLN A 92 15.04 -3.56 -19.28
CA GLN A 92 15.50 -2.42 -20.08
C GLN A 92 16.24 -1.40 -19.20
N ARG A 93 16.94 -0.45 -19.85
CA ARG A 93 17.80 0.49 -19.14
C ARG A 93 17.04 1.36 -18.14
N ALA A 94 15.81 1.76 -18.47
CA ALA A 94 14.97 2.55 -17.58
C ALA A 94 14.63 1.80 -16.28
N GLU A 95 14.36 0.49 -16.36
CA GLU A 95 14.12 -0.37 -15.21
C GLU A 95 15.40 -0.56 -14.39
N GLN A 96 16.55 -0.81 -15.03
CA GLN A 96 17.83 -0.95 -14.35
C GLN A 96 18.15 0.28 -13.49
N VAL A 97 18.01 1.48 -14.06
CA VAL A 97 18.23 2.74 -13.34
C VAL A 97 17.30 2.84 -12.14
N ARG A 98 16.01 2.50 -12.29
CA ARG A 98 15.06 2.52 -11.18
C ARG A 98 15.45 1.54 -10.06
N TYR A 99 15.92 0.34 -10.40
CA TYR A 99 16.40 -0.63 -9.41
C TYR A 99 17.66 -0.13 -8.69
N VAL A 100 18.61 0.50 -9.38
CA VAL A 100 19.79 1.13 -8.76
C VAL A 100 19.38 2.27 -7.83
N MET A 101 18.50 3.15 -8.30
CA MET A 101 18.05 4.30 -7.52
C MET A 101 17.30 3.86 -6.26
N ALA A 102 16.31 2.97 -6.39
CA ALA A 102 15.53 2.50 -5.26
C ALA A 102 16.28 1.50 -4.38
N GLY A 103 17.22 0.72 -4.91
CA GLY A 103 17.91 -0.36 -4.20
C GLY A 103 19.24 0.02 -3.55
N LEU A 104 19.90 1.08 -4.03
CA LEU A 104 21.22 1.48 -3.53
C LEU A 104 21.25 2.95 -3.11
N VAL A 105 20.87 3.85 -4.03
CA VAL A 105 21.00 5.30 -3.80
C VAL A 105 20.06 5.76 -2.69
N LEU A 106 18.79 5.43 -2.81
CA LEU A 106 17.76 5.84 -1.87
C LEU A 106 18.00 5.32 -0.43
N PRO A 107 18.22 4.02 -0.17
CA PRO A 107 18.49 3.56 1.20
C PRO A 107 19.76 4.19 1.78
N ALA A 108 20.78 4.47 0.96
CA ALA A 108 21.95 5.22 1.43
C ALA A 108 21.58 6.65 1.85
N LEU A 109 20.78 7.36 1.06
CA LEU A 109 20.30 8.71 1.39
C LEU A 109 19.41 8.72 2.64
N LEU A 110 18.52 7.74 2.79
CA LEU A 110 17.68 7.61 3.98
C LEU A 110 18.53 7.29 5.22
N GLY A 111 19.54 6.43 5.11
CA GLY A 111 20.48 6.14 6.19
C GLY A 111 21.29 7.38 6.60
N LEU A 112 21.73 8.19 5.63
CA LEU A 112 22.38 9.48 5.89
C LEU A 112 21.43 10.46 6.58
N TRP A 113 20.15 10.50 6.21
CA TRP A 113 19.15 11.33 6.90
C TRP A 113 18.97 10.88 8.35
N VAL A 114 18.78 9.59 8.61
CA VAL A 114 18.69 9.06 9.99
C VAL A 114 19.94 9.40 10.79
N ALA A 115 21.14 9.19 10.23
CA ALA A 115 22.39 9.56 10.89
C ALA A 115 22.46 11.06 11.19
N ALA A 116 22.03 11.92 10.27
CA ALA A 116 22.00 13.35 10.46
C ALA A 116 21.01 13.80 11.55
N VAL A 117 19.84 13.16 11.67
CA VAL A 117 18.89 13.40 12.77
C VAL A 117 19.58 13.21 14.11
N LEU A 118 20.33 12.12 14.26
CA LEU A 118 21.01 11.76 15.51
C LEU A 118 22.21 12.68 15.79
N VAL A 119 23.08 12.88 14.79
CA VAL A 119 24.33 13.67 14.92
C VAL A 119 24.03 15.14 15.21
N PHE A 120 23.01 15.71 14.57
CA PHE A 120 22.63 17.11 14.77
C PHE A 120 21.53 17.29 15.82
N SER A 121 21.05 16.19 16.41
CA SER A 121 19.92 16.17 17.36
C SER A 121 18.73 17.02 16.87
N SER A 122 18.34 16.86 15.61
CA SER A 122 17.38 17.77 14.98
C SER A 122 15.96 17.21 14.97
N ALA A 123 15.11 17.71 15.88
CA ALA A 123 13.68 17.40 15.92
C ALA A 123 12.97 17.75 14.60
N LEU A 124 13.39 18.84 13.93
CA LEU A 124 12.84 19.23 12.64
C LEU A 124 13.13 18.18 11.55
N MET A 125 14.33 17.60 11.54
CA MET A 125 14.67 16.55 10.57
C MET A 125 13.92 15.25 10.85
N ALA A 126 13.73 14.89 12.12
CA ALA A 126 12.92 13.74 12.54
C ALA A 126 11.45 13.92 12.12
N ALA A 127 10.87 15.09 12.45
CA ALA A 127 9.52 15.48 12.06
C ALA A 127 9.34 15.49 10.53
N GLY A 128 10.36 15.95 9.79
CA GLY A 128 10.35 15.93 8.32
C GLY A 128 10.26 14.52 7.74
N MET A 129 10.92 13.53 8.38
CA MET A 129 10.80 12.13 7.97
C MET A 129 9.40 11.59 8.24
N MET A 130 8.81 11.90 9.41
CA MET A 130 7.44 11.48 9.76
C MET A 130 6.42 12.09 8.78
N GLN A 131 6.54 13.38 8.48
CA GLN A 131 5.69 14.04 7.50
C GLN A 131 5.81 13.39 6.12
N LEU A 132 7.03 13.09 5.68
CA LEU A 132 7.25 12.40 4.41
C LEU A 132 6.63 10.99 4.41
N LEU A 133 6.78 10.23 5.50
CA LEU A 133 6.11 8.93 5.67
C LEU A 133 4.61 9.07 5.44
N PHE A 134 3.92 9.96 6.15
CA PHE A 134 2.46 10.07 6.05
C PHE A 134 1.98 10.55 4.67
N ILE A 135 2.69 11.49 4.06
CA ILE A 135 2.44 11.92 2.68
C ILE A 135 2.49 10.70 1.74
N LEU A 136 3.53 9.88 1.87
CA LEU A 136 3.75 8.74 1.00
C LEU A 136 2.80 7.58 1.29
N VAL A 137 2.39 7.33 2.53
CA VAL A 137 1.39 6.31 2.88
C VAL A 137 0.05 6.61 2.21
N GLY A 138 -0.44 7.85 2.30
CA GLY A 138 -1.69 8.23 1.61
C GLY A 138 -1.60 8.05 0.10
N TRP A 139 -0.47 8.43 -0.50
CA TRP A 139 -0.24 8.23 -1.94
C TRP A 139 -0.15 6.73 -2.29
N HIS A 140 0.52 5.96 -1.44
CA HIS A 140 0.66 4.52 -1.60
C HIS A 140 -0.70 3.84 -1.68
N TYR A 141 -1.63 4.19 -0.79
CA TYR A 141 -2.98 3.63 -0.75
C TYR A 141 -3.73 3.90 -2.05
N VAL A 142 -3.85 5.17 -2.48
CA VAL A 142 -4.60 5.48 -3.72
C VAL A 142 -3.98 4.83 -4.96
N LYS A 143 -2.65 4.69 -4.99
CA LYS A 143 -1.94 3.98 -6.06
C LYS A 143 -2.23 2.48 -6.03
N GLN A 144 -2.29 1.87 -4.85
CA GLN A 144 -2.66 0.46 -4.69
C GLN A 144 -4.10 0.20 -5.11
N GLY A 145 -5.06 1.05 -4.70
CA GLY A 145 -6.45 0.98 -5.13
C GLY A 145 -6.62 1.03 -6.65
N TYR A 146 -5.89 1.93 -7.32
CA TYR A 146 -5.84 1.96 -8.79
C TYR A 146 -5.18 0.70 -9.39
N GLY A 147 -4.15 0.16 -8.75
CA GLY A 147 -3.51 -1.10 -9.12
C GLY A 147 -4.49 -2.27 -9.07
N VAL A 148 -5.30 -2.35 -8.02
CA VAL A 148 -6.36 -3.34 -7.85
C VAL A 148 -7.37 -3.26 -8.98
N LEU A 149 -7.87 -2.05 -9.26
CA LEU A 149 -8.77 -1.81 -10.40
C LEU A 149 -8.16 -2.34 -11.70
N SER A 150 -6.93 -1.92 -11.99
CA SER A 150 -6.27 -2.20 -13.26
C SER A 150 -6.01 -3.69 -13.48
N VAL A 151 -5.41 -4.36 -12.49
CA VAL A 151 -5.00 -5.76 -12.62
C VAL A 151 -6.22 -6.68 -12.62
N LEU A 152 -7.16 -6.48 -11.69
CA LEU A 152 -8.32 -7.39 -11.57
C LEU A 152 -9.35 -7.17 -12.69
N SER A 153 -9.47 -5.96 -13.24
CA SER A 153 -10.27 -5.71 -14.45
C SER A 153 -9.63 -6.35 -15.67
N ALA A 154 -8.30 -6.23 -15.84
CA ALA A 154 -7.58 -6.84 -16.95
C ALA A 154 -7.70 -8.38 -16.96
N ARG A 155 -7.64 -9.03 -15.77
CA ARG A 155 -7.90 -10.47 -15.61
C ARG A 155 -9.32 -10.89 -16.01
N ARG A 156 -10.24 -9.94 -16.14
CA ARG A 156 -11.63 -10.14 -16.59
C ARG A 156 -11.86 -9.65 -18.03
N GLY A 157 -10.80 -9.30 -18.75
CA GLY A 157 -10.89 -8.76 -20.11
C GLY A 157 -11.40 -7.32 -20.20
N VAL A 158 -11.45 -6.60 -19.08
CA VAL A 158 -11.86 -5.19 -19.04
C VAL A 158 -10.61 -4.30 -19.05
N PHE A 159 -10.43 -3.57 -20.14
CA PHE A 159 -9.29 -2.67 -20.35
C PHE A 159 -9.74 -1.23 -20.40
N TYR A 160 -8.95 -0.33 -19.80
CA TYR A 160 -9.24 1.09 -19.77
C TYR A 160 -8.47 1.84 -20.86
N SER A 161 -9.17 2.71 -21.59
CA SER A 161 -8.55 3.62 -22.56
C SER A 161 -7.64 4.62 -21.84
N THR A 162 -6.79 5.33 -22.61
CA THR A 162 -5.93 6.38 -22.04
C THR A 162 -6.74 7.46 -21.31
N LEU A 163 -7.88 7.88 -21.86
CA LEU A 163 -8.75 8.88 -21.22
C LEU A 163 -9.37 8.34 -19.93
N GLU A 164 -9.97 7.14 -19.98
CA GLU A 164 -10.57 6.48 -18.81
C GLU A 164 -9.54 6.34 -17.69
N ARG A 165 -8.35 5.82 -18.02
CA ARG A 165 -7.23 5.69 -17.10
C ARG A 165 -6.85 7.03 -16.48
N ASN A 166 -6.62 8.06 -17.30
CA ASN A 166 -6.12 9.34 -16.82
C ASN A 166 -7.14 9.99 -15.87
N LEU A 167 -8.44 9.93 -16.17
CA LEU A 167 -9.47 10.47 -15.29
C LEU A 167 -9.57 9.72 -13.96
N ILE A 168 -9.44 8.39 -13.97
CA ILE A 168 -9.40 7.60 -12.73
C ILE A 168 -8.16 7.93 -11.91
N ILE A 169 -6.98 8.04 -12.54
CA ILE A 169 -5.73 8.43 -11.86
C ILE A 169 -5.83 9.85 -11.30
N THR A 170 -6.37 10.80 -12.06
CA THR A 170 -6.63 12.16 -11.59
C THR A 170 -7.49 12.11 -10.33
N HIS A 171 -8.58 11.34 -10.33
CA HIS A 171 -9.41 11.20 -9.14
C HIS A 171 -8.63 10.58 -7.96
N CYS A 172 -7.83 9.53 -8.19
CA CYS A 172 -6.99 8.95 -7.13
C CYS A 172 -6.04 9.99 -6.50
N LEU A 173 -5.39 10.80 -7.33
CA LEU A 173 -4.46 11.84 -6.87
C LEU A 173 -5.18 12.98 -6.15
N THR A 174 -6.31 13.47 -6.68
CA THR A 174 -7.10 14.52 -6.00
C THR A 174 -7.69 14.02 -4.69
N THR A 175 -8.09 12.76 -4.60
CA THR A 175 -8.55 12.13 -3.35
C THR A 175 -7.45 12.13 -2.30
N TRP A 176 -6.23 11.75 -2.67
CA TRP A 176 -5.08 11.79 -1.77
C TRP A 176 -4.75 13.22 -1.32
N VAL A 177 -4.66 14.17 -2.25
CA VAL A 177 -4.35 15.58 -1.90
C VAL A 177 -5.45 16.18 -1.03
N TYR A 178 -6.72 15.91 -1.34
CA TYR A 178 -7.84 16.35 -0.52
C TYR A 178 -7.77 15.78 0.90
N ALA A 179 -7.60 14.46 1.04
CA ALA A 179 -7.49 13.83 2.35
C ALA A 179 -6.31 14.37 3.17
N TRP A 180 -5.16 14.57 2.53
CA TRP A 180 -3.98 15.13 3.18
C TRP A 180 -4.14 16.61 3.53
N SER A 181 -4.97 17.37 2.80
CA SER A 181 -5.23 18.78 3.11
C SER A 181 -6.06 18.97 4.39
N MET A 182 -6.88 18.00 4.77
CA MET A 182 -7.77 18.11 5.95
C MET A 182 -7.01 18.35 7.26
N PRO A 183 -6.01 17.53 7.66
CA PRO A 183 -5.24 17.78 8.89
C PRO A 183 -4.36 19.03 8.81
N LEU A 184 -4.20 19.64 7.63
CA LEU A 184 -3.40 20.85 7.43
C LEU A 184 -4.20 22.15 7.57
N ALA A 185 -5.50 22.07 7.84
CA ALA A 185 -6.35 23.25 8.07
C ALA A 185 -5.80 24.11 9.21
N GLU A 186 -5.45 23.43 10.30
CA GLU A 186 -5.09 24.02 11.58
C GLU A 186 -3.65 23.67 11.93
N ARG A 187 -3.02 24.53 12.75
CA ARG A 187 -1.70 24.23 13.32
C ARG A 187 -1.88 23.37 14.56
N VAL A 188 -1.84 22.06 14.35
CA VAL A 188 -1.97 21.06 15.41
C VAL A 188 -0.69 20.24 15.49
N PHE A 189 -0.31 19.88 16.72
CA PHE A 189 0.77 18.94 16.99
C PHE A 189 0.26 17.52 16.90
N PHE A 190 1.00 16.70 16.20
CA PHE A 190 0.81 15.26 16.12
C PHE A 190 2.04 14.58 16.69
N GLU A 191 1.88 13.36 17.17
CA GLU A 191 2.95 12.53 17.69
C GLU A 191 2.88 11.16 17.01
N MET A 192 4.03 10.66 16.59
CA MET A 192 4.17 9.30 16.08
C MET A 192 5.48 8.72 16.60
N ASP A 193 5.41 7.56 17.24
CA ASP A 193 6.55 6.83 17.79
C ASP A 193 7.49 7.73 18.61
N GLY A 194 6.90 8.61 19.43
CA GLY A 194 7.60 9.57 20.29
C GLY A 194 8.06 10.85 19.58
N VAL A 195 7.95 10.95 18.26
CA VAL A 195 8.38 12.12 17.47
C VAL A 195 7.19 13.05 17.23
N THR A 196 7.30 14.27 17.75
CA THR A 196 6.30 15.32 17.51
C THR A 196 6.53 16.02 16.18
N TYR A 197 5.46 16.22 15.40
CA TYR A 197 5.46 17.01 14.16
C TYR A 197 4.24 17.92 14.10
N ILE A 198 4.33 19.00 13.31
CA ILE A 198 3.30 20.04 13.24
C ILE A 198 2.65 20.09 11.86
N ALA A 199 1.32 20.20 11.83
CA ALA A 199 0.59 20.56 10.62
C ALA A 199 0.80 22.04 10.26
N ALA A 200 0.91 22.34 8.97
CA ALA A 200 1.29 23.67 8.49
C ALA A 200 0.26 24.77 8.83
N GLY A 201 -1.03 24.42 8.94
CA GLY A 201 -2.12 25.35 9.19
C GLY A 201 -2.33 26.33 8.05
N PHE A 202 -2.59 25.83 6.84
CA PHE A 202 -2.82 26.65 5.65
C PHE A 202 -4.22 27.30 5.61
N GLY A 203 -5.06 27.02 6.62
CA GLY A 203 -6.43 27.50 6.69
C GLY A 203 -7.40 26.70 5.81
N GLN A 204 -8.66 27.15 5.76
CA GLN A 204 -9.74 26.38 5.15
C GLN A 204 -9.76 26.44 3.62
N MET A 205 -9.21 27.50 3.00
CA MET A 205 -9.34 27.73 1.55
C MET A 205 -8.75 26.59 0.71
N PRO A 206 -7.51 26.09 0.96
CA PRO A 206 -6.95 24.96 0.21
C PRO A 206 -7.84 23.72 0.29
N ILE A 207 -8.46 23.46 1.43
CA ILE A 207 -9.36 22.31 1.64
C ILE A 207 -10.62 22.48 0.80
N THR A 208 -11.23 23.66 0.79
CA THR A 208 -12.41 23.94 -0.04
C THR A 208 -12.09 23.75 -1.53
N VAL A 209 -10.96 24.26 -2.00
CA VAL A 209 -10.54 24.07 -3.41
C VAL A 209 -10.31 22.58 -3.70
N MET A 210 -9.59 21.86 -2.85
CA MET A 210 -9.35 20.43 -3.03
C MET A 210 -10.63 19.60 -2.94
N PHE A 211 -11.59 19.99 -2.11
CA PHE A 211 -12.91 19.36 -2.04
C PHE A 211 -13.66 19.50 -3.36
N VAL A 212 -13.72 20.70 -3.94
CA VAL A 212 -14.35 20.91 -5.25
C VAL A 212 -13.68 20.07 -6.33
N LEU A 213 -12.34 20.04 -6.38
CA LEU A 213 -11.59 19.22 -7.34
C LEU A 213 -11.82 17.71 -7.11
N PHE A 214 -11.92 17.26 -5.86
CA PHE A 214 -12.26 15.90 -5.49
C PHE A 214 -13.65 15.51 -6.01
N ILE A 215 -14.66 16.36 -5.84
CA ILE A 215 -16.02 16.11 -6.35
C ILE A 215 -16.04 16.09 -7.89
N LEU A 216 -15.46 17.09 -8.55
CA LEU A 216 -15.46 17.19 -10.01
C LEU A 216 -14.72 16.00 -10.67
N SER A 217 -13.55 15.64 -10.13
CA SER A 217 -12.80 14.47 -10.60
C SER A 217 -13.55 13.17 -10.33
N GLY A 218 -14.28 13.06 -9.22
CA GLY A 218 -15.11 11.91 -8.89
C GLY A 218 -16.26 11.73 -9.87
N ILE A 219 -16.97 12.81 -10.18
CA ILE A 219 -18.03 12.81 -11.21
C ILE A 219 -17.45 12.36 -12.56
N ALA A 220 -16.29 12.90 -12.95
CA ALA A 220 -15.64 12.52 -14.20
C ALA A 220 -15.23 11.04 -14.23
N ALA A 221 -14.63 10.53 -13.15
CA ALA A 221 -14.20 9.13 -13.01
C ALA A 221 -15.39 8.16 -13.03
N ILE A 222 -16.46 8.47 -12.29
CA ILE A 222 -17.70 7.68 -12.30
C ILE A 222 -18.35 7.74 -13.69
N GLY A 223 -18.41 8.92 -14.30
CA GLY A 223 -18.98 9.12 -15.63
C GLY A 223 -18.32 8.22 -16.69
N VAL A 224 -16.99 8.14 -16.71
CA VAL A 224 -16.30 7.25 -17.66
C VAL A 224 -16.47 5.77 -17.35
N LEU A 225 -16.55 5.39 -16.07
CA LEU A 225 -16.85 4.01 -15.69
C LEU A 225 -18.25 3.60 -16.12
N VAL A 226 -19.27 4.43 -15.83
CA VAL A 226 -20.66 4.19 -16.25
C VAL A 226 -20.76 4.14 -17.77
N ALA A 227 -20.22 5.14 -18.48
CA ALA A 227 -20.25 5.18 -19.94
C ALA A 227 -19.61 3.93 -20.57
N LYS A 228 -18.50 3.45 -20.00
CA LYS A 228 -17.84 2.22 -20.44
C LYS A 228 -18.76 1.00 -20.33
N PHE A 229 -19.35 0.78 -19.16
CA PHE A 229 -20.17 -0.41 -18.91
C PHE A 229 -21.50 -0.38 -19.66
N VAL A 230 -22.08 0.81 -19.83
CA VAL A 230 -23.27 1.01 -20.67
C VAL A 230 -22.94 0.72 -22.14
N LYS A 231 -21.86 1.29 -22.69
CA LYS A 231 -21.45 1.08 -24.09
C LYS A 231 -21.07 -0.37 -24.36
N ALA A 232 -20.36 -1.00 -23.43
CA ALA A 232 -19.97 -2.41 -23.54
C ALA A 232 -21.13 -3.39 -23.30
N ARG A 233 -22.27 -2.92 -22.75
CA ARG A 233 -23.37 -3.77 -22.27
C ARG A 233 -22.88 -4.88 -21.35
N GLN A 234 -21.89 -4.57 -20.52
CA GLN A 234 -21.25 -5.50 -19.60
C GLN A 234 -21.44 -5.03 -18.17
N TRP A 235 -21.60 -5.98 -17.26
CA TRP A 235 -21.65 -5.66 -15.84
C TRP A 235 -20.29 -5.15 -15.35
N PRO A 236 -20.26 -4.10 -14.52
CA PRO A 236 -19.04 -3.63 -13.90
C PRO A 236 -18.38 -4.75 -13.09
N PRO A 237 -17.04 -4.89 -13.12
CA PRO A 237 -16.37 -5.89 -12.32
C PRO A 237 -16.33 -5.39 -10.87
N ILE A 238 -17.28 -5.89 -10.07
CA ILE A 238 -17.55 -5.41 -8.71
C ILE A 238 -16.31 -5.48 -7.80
N THR A 239 -15.54 -6.57 -7.85
CA THR A 239 -14.34 -6.73 -7.01
C THR A 239 -13.28 -5.64 -7.25
N PRO A 240 -12.81 -5.38 -8.49
CA PRO A 240 -11.90 -4.27 -8.76
C PRO A 240 -12.44 -2.90 -8.33
N LEU A 241 -13.73 -2.64 -8.55
CA LEU A 241 -14.35 -1.37 -8.17
C LEU A 241 -14.46 -1.20 -6.66
N ALA A 242 -14.87 -2.25 -5.95
CA ALA A 242 -14.92 -2.25 -4.49
C ALA A 242 -13.52 -1.99 -3.91
N GLY A 243 -12.49 -2.66 -4.45
CA GLY A 243 -11.11 -2.42 -4.01
C GLY A 243 -10.66 -0.97 -4.23
N LEU A 244 -10.96 -0.38 -5.39
CA LEU A 244 -10.68 1.05 -5.64
C LEU A 244 -11.41 1.96 -4.63
N PHE A 245 -12.73 1.83 -4.53
CA PHE A 245 -13.56 2.78 -3.78
C PHE A 245 -13.38 2.64 -2.27
N VAL A 246 -13.19 1.42 -1.76
CA VAL A 246 -12.83 1.20 -0.35
C VAL A 246 -11.52 1.91 -0.04
N THR A 247 -10.49 1.73 -0.87
CA THR A 247 -9.20 2.38 -0.64
C THR A 247 -9.29 3.90 -0.75
N LEU A 248 -9.98 4.45 -1.76
CA LEU A 248 -10.10 5.90 -1.93
C LEU A 248 -10.92 6.54 -0.81
N TYR A 249 -12.04 5.93 -0.43
CA TYR A 249 -13.01 6.58 0.43
C TYR A 249 -12.87 6.13 1.88
N LEU A 250 -12.94 4.83 2.17
CA LEU A 250 -12.90 4.35 3.55
C LEU A 250 -11.51 4.44 4.17
N TRP A 251 -10.45 4.25 3.39
CA TRP A 251 -9.09 4.21 3.94
C TRP A 251 -8.32 5.53 3.87
N VAL A 252 -8.76 6.47 3.01
CA VAL A 252 -8.01 7.71 2.74
C VAL A 252 -8.84 8.94 3.11
N VAL A 253 -10.04 9.12 2.55
CA VAL A 253 -10.85 10.32 2.86
C VAL A 253 -11.55 10.21 4.20
N TRP A 254 -12.07 9.03 4.52
CA TRP A 254 -12.93 8.78 5.66
C TRP A 254 -12.29 7.83 6.68
N THR A 255 -10.95 7.89 6.78
CA THR A 255 -10.15 7.12 7.76
C THR A 255 -10.63 7.34 9.19
N GLY A 256 -11.12 8.55 9.51
CA GLY A 256 -11.64 8.92 10.83
C GLY A 256 -13.14 8.68 11.04
N LEU A 257 -13.80 7.80 10.26
CA LEU A 257 -15.21 7.45 10.50
C LEU A 257 -15.46 6.72 11.81
N ASN A 258 -14.46 5.97 12.28
CA ASN A 258 -14.46 5.27 13.55
C ASN A 258 -13.02 4.95 13.93
N GLU A 259 -12.64 5.25 15.16
CA GLU A 259 -11.26 5.11 15.62
C GLU A 259 -10.81 3.65 15.58
N ALA A 260 -11.64 2.73 16.08
CA ALA A 260 -11.36 1.30 16.09
C ALA A 260 -11.10 0.74 14.68
N PHE A 261 -11.89 1.14 13.69
CA PHE A 261 -11.68 0.75 12.30
C PHE A 261 -10.37 1.31 11.74
N SER A 262 -9.98 2.52 12.13
CA SER A 262 -8.75 3.15 11.63
C SER A 262 -7.49 2.32 11.95
N TYR A 263 -7.44 1.70 13.14
CA TYR A 263 -6.37 0.78 13.53
C TYR A 263 -6.27 -0.47 12.65
N LEU A 264 -7.36 -0.89 11.99
CA LEU A 264 -7.39 -2.07 11.13
C LEU A 264 -6.91 -1.77 9.70
N ILE A 265 -6.88 -0.51 9.28
CA ILE A 265 -6.59 -0.12 7.89
C ILE A 265 -5.19 -0.58 7.43
N PRO A 266 -4.09 -0.44 8.20
CA PRO A 266 -2.77 -0.92 7.77
C PRO A 266 -2.76 -2.44 7.52
N ALA A 267 -3.45 -3.23 8.34
CA ALA A 267 -3.57 -4.67 8.15
C ALA A 267 -4.41 -5.00 6.90
N LEU A 268 -5.52 -4.29 6.66
CA LEU A 268 -6.36 -4.47 5.48
C LEU A 268 -5.64 -4.11 4.18
N HIS A 269 -4.88 -3.02 4.20
CA HIS A 269 -3.98 -2.62 3.13
C HIS A 269 -2.94 -3.71 2.84
N SER A 270 -2.34 -4.27 3.89
CA SER A 270 -1.35 -5.34 3.78
C SER A 270 -1.93 -6.65 3.23
N VAL A 271 -3.16 -7.01 3.61
CA VAL A 271 -3.88 -8.15 3.02
C VAL A 271 -4.07 -7.96 1.52
N GLN A 272 -4.50 -6.76 1.11
CA GLN A 272 -4.67 -6.42 -0.31
C GLN A 272 -3.34 -6.55 -1.06
N TYR A 273 -2.24 -6.05 -0.49
CA TYR A 273 -0.90 -6.20 -1.06
C TYR A 273 -0.46 -7.67 -1.20
N LEU A 274 -0.52 -8.42 -0.08
CA LEU A 274 -0.10 -9.83 -0.02
C LEU A 274 -0.91 -10.72 -0.96
N PHE A 275 -2.16 -10.35 -1.25
CA PHE A 275 -2.95 -11.03 -2.26
C PHE A 275 -2.35 -10.90 -3.68
N PHE A 276 -1.87 -9.73 -4.08
CA PHE A 276 -1.18 -9.56 -5.37
C PHE A 276 0.17 -10.26 -5.40
N VAL A 277 0.90 -10.28 -4.28
CA VAL A 277 2.11 -11.10 -4.16
C VAL A 277 1.79 -12.58 -4.34
N PHE A 278 0.73 -13.08 -3.70
CA PHE A 278 0.29 -14.45 -3.88
C PHE A 278 -0.04 -14.75 -5.34
N LEU A 279 -0.77 -13.88 -6.05
CA LEU A 279 -1.01 -14.04 -7.48
C LEU A 279 0.29 -14.07 -8.29
N LEU A 280 1.24 -13.19 -7.98
CA LEU A 280 2.54 -13.11 -8.65
C LEU A 280 3.36 -14.40 -8.48
N GLU A 281 3.57 -14.83 -7.23
CA GLU A 281 4.41 -15.99 -6.91
C GLU A 281 3.75 -17.30 -7.37
N THR A 282 2.43 -17.42 -7.29
CA THR A 282 1.72 -18.58 -7.84
C THR A 282 1.80 -18.63 -9.37
N GLY A 283 1.67 -17.50 -10.06
CA GLY A 283 1.87 -17.40 -11.50
C GLY A 283 3.30 -17.79 -11.90
N ARG A 284 4.30 -17.35 -11.14
CA ARG A 284 5.70 -17.71 -11.36
C ARG A 284 5.95 -19.20 -11.13
N ALA A 285 5.47 -19.77 -10.03
CA ALA A 285 5.64 -21.19 -9.71
C ALA A 285 5.02 -22.08 -10.80
N ARG A 286 3.83 -21.73 -11.30
CA ARG A 286 3.18 -22.45 -12.42
C ARG A 286 3.97 -22.37 -13.72
N SER A 287 4.66 -21.26 -13.98
CA SER A 287 5.51 -21.14 -15.18
C SER A 287 6.78 -21.99 -15.13
N LYS A 288 7.24 -22.36 -13.92
CA LYS A 288 8.45 -23.17 -13.71
C LYS A 288 8.18 -24.66 -13.49
N ALA A 289 6.95 -25.05 -13.12
CA ALA A 289 6.60 -26.43 -12.81
C ALA A 289 5.90 -27.15 -13.98
N SER A 290 6.19 -28.45 -14.18
CA SER A 290 5.33 -29.32 -14.98
C SER A 290 3.98 -29.52 -14.28
N GLN A 291 2.89 -29.72 -15.04
CA GLN A 291 1.51 -29.68 -14.55
C GLN A 291 1.23 -30.62 -13.34
N SER A 292 1.98 -31.71 -13.16
CA SER A 292 1.73 -32.71 -12.11
C SER A 292 2.31 -32.37 -10.72
N ALA A 293 3.30 -31.48 -10.61
CA ALA A 293 4.01 -31.21 -9.35
C ALA A 293 3.68 -29.83 -8.72
N ALA A 294 2.73 -29.09 -9.29
CA ALA A 294 2.59 -27.65 -9.06
C ALA A 294 2.19 -27.24 -7.63
N LYS A 295 1.34 -28.03 -6.92
CA LYS A 295 0.85 -27.65 -5.59
C LYS A 295 1.89 -27.85 -4.48
N THR A 296 2.57 -29.00 -4.45
CA THR A 296 3.61 -29.30 -3.45
C THR A 296 4.81 -28.36 -3.60
N LYS A 297 5.22 -28.08 -4.85
CA LYS A 297 6.29 -27.12 -5.14
C LYS A 297 5.92 -25.68 -4.76
N MET A 298 4.64 -25.29 -4.83
CA MET A 298 4.20 -23.94 -4.47
C MET A 298 4.43 -23.64 -2.98
N TRP A 299 4.01 -24.52 -2.07
CA TRP A 299 4.20 -24.29 -0.63
C TRP A 299 5.67 -24.37 -0.21
N GLN A 300 6.47 -25.21 -0.87
CA GLN A 300 7.92 -25.23 -0.69
C GLN A 300 8.58 -23.89 -1.07
N HIS A 301 7.99 -23.13 -2.00
CA HIS A 301 8.45 -21.79 -2.35
C HIS A 301 7.87 -20.69 -1.46
N LEU A 302 6.61 -20.80 -1.02
CA LEU A 302 5.96 -19.76 -0.22
C LEU A 302 6.37 -19.79 1.26
N LEU A 303 6.57 -20.98 1.86
CA LEU A 303 6.90 -21.09 3.28
C LEU A 303 8.20 -20.37 3.66
N PRO A 304 9.32 -20.51 2.92
CA PRO A 304 10.52 -19.74 3.22
C PRO A 304 10.30 -18.23 3.10
N VAL A 305 9.53 -17.78 2.10
CA VAL A 305 9.23 -16.36 1.90
C VAL A 305 8.47 -15.79 3.09
N ILE A 306 7.45 -16.52 3.57
CA ILE A 306 6.65 -16.13 4.73
C ILE A 306 7.50 -16.13 6.01
N ALA A 307 8.27 -17.19 6.25
CA ALA A 307 9.10 -17.31 7.44
C ALA A 307 10.17 -16.21 7.52
N ILE A 308 10.84 -15.92 6.40
CA ILE A 308 11.82 -14.82 6.31
C ILE A 308 11.11 -13.48 6.49
N ALA A 309 9.91 -13.29 5.92
CA ALA A 309 9.17 -12.04 6.07
C ALA A 309 8.77 -11.76 7.52
N LEU A 310 8.29 -12.78 8.24
CA LEU A 310 7.95 -12.69 9.65
C LEU A 310 9.18 -12.36 10.50
N LEU A 311 10.29 -13.09 10.29
CA LEU A 311 11.52 -12.86 11.03
C LEU A 311 12.08 -11.45 10.79
N LEU A 312 12.23 -11.05 9.52
CA LEU A 312 12.75 -9.73 9.18
C LEU A 312 11.79 -8.61 9.59
N GLY A 313 10.48 -8.86 9.60
CA GLY A 313 9.46 -7.90 10.01
C GLY A 313 9.61 -7.62 11.50
N TRP A 314 9.65 -8.69 12.30
CA TRP A 314 9.91 -8.62 13.73
C TRP A 314 11.26 -7.95 14.04
N LEU A 315 12.32 -8.29 13.31
CA LEU A 315 13.63 -7.66 13.49
C LEU A 315 13.58 -6.17 13.17
N GLY A 316 13.02 -5.79 12.03
CA GLY A 316 13.04 -4.41 11.52
C GLY A 316 12.12 -3.45 12.24
N PHE A 317 10.94 -3.89 12.66
CA PHE A 317 9.93 -3.02 13.29
C PHE A 317 9.85 -3.14 14.81
N HIS A 318 10.51 -4.15 15.41
CA HIS A 318 10.41 -4.35 16.86
C HIS A 318 11.75 -4.58 17.50
N PHE A 319 12.45 -5.66 17.20
CA PHE A 319 13.65 -6.03 17.97
C PHE A 319 14.77 -5.00 17.83
N VAL A 320 15.17 -4.66 16.60
CA VAL A 320 16.27 -3.72 16.35
C VAL A 320 15.95 -2.31 16.87
N PRO A 321 14.82 -1.67 16.51
CA PRO A 321 14.53 -0.33 17.01
C PRO A 321 14.42 -0.30 18.54
N ASN A 322 13.69 -1.23 19.16
CA ASN A 322 13.57 -1.26 20.62
C ASN A 322 14.92 -1.52 21.29
N TRP A 323 15.76 -2.38 20.71
CA TRP A 323 17.09 -2.61 21.26
C TRP A 323 17.93 -1.34 21.22
N LEU A 324 17.93 -0.61 20.10
CA LEU A 324 18.65 0.65 19.96
C LEU A 324 18.11 1.72 20.92
N ASP A 325 16.79 1.85 21.03
CA ASP A 325 16.15 2.80 21.94
C ASP A 325 16.52 2.52 23.41
N ASN A 326 16.67 1.26 23.81
CA ASN A 326 17.00 0.92 25.20
C ASN A 326 18.52 0.97 25.53
N HIS A 327 19.40 1.03 24.52
CA HIS A 327 20.85 0.84 24.73
C HIS A 327 21.72 1.99 24.22
N ILE A 328 21.18 2.90 23.42
CA ILE A 328 21.89 4.09 22.94
C ILE A 328 21.33 5.30 23.66
N SER A 329 22.16 6.27 24.05
CA SER A 329 21.69 7.50 24.68
C SER A 329 21.54 8.62 23.66
N TRP A 330 20.49 9.43 23.81
CA TRP A 330 20.25 10.67 23.06
C TRP A 330 19.48 11.67 23.93
N ASP A 331 19.20 12.87 23.40
CA ASP A 331 18.35 13.84 24.09
C ASP A 331 16.86 13.50 23.87
N GLU A 332 16.30 12.71 24.80
CA GLU A 332 14.89 12.29 24.76
C GLU A 332 13.91 13.47 24.84
N ASN A 333 14.28 14.56 25.52
CA ASN A 333 13.41 15.74 25.60
C ASN A 333 13.26 16.44 24.24
N LEU A 334 14.28 16.32 23.39
CA LEU A 334 14.31 16.95 22.07
C LEU A 334 13.77 16.04 20.97
N LEU A 335 14.15 14.77 20.97
CA LEU A 335 13.86 13.83 19.87
C LEU A 335 12.73 12.84 20.18
N GLY A 336 12.29 12.77 21.43
CA GLY A 336 11.33 11.78 21.90
C GLY A 336 11.97 10.52 22.47
N PRO A 337 11.18 9.68 23.18
CA PRO A 337 11.67 8.50 23.90
C PRO A 337 11.94 7.27 23.02
N THR A 338 11.55 7.30 21.73
CA THR A 338 11.64 6.14 20.84
C THR A 338 12.12 6.54 19.44
N ILE A 339 13.18 7.36 19.38
CA ILE A 339 13.66 7.94 18.13
C ILE A 339 14.13 6.87 17.12
N PHE A 340 14.71 5.76 17.57
CA PHE A 340 15.13 4.69 16.67
C PHE A 340 13.93 3.94 16.09
N MET A 341 12.88 3.70 16.89
CA MET A 341 11.59 3.23 16.38
C MET A 341 11.06 4.13 15.27
N ALA A 342 10.91 5.43 15.54
CA ALA A 342 10.40 6.38 14.57
C ALA A 342 11.25 6.42 13.29
N MET A 343 12.58 6.51 13.42
CA MET A 343 13.48 6.64 12.27
C MET A 343 13.56 5.37 11.43
N ILE A 344 13.55 4.18 12.04
CA ILE A 344 13.58 2.91 11.32
C ILE A 344 12.23 2.64 10.65
N THR A 345 11.11 2.88 11.35
CA THR A 345 9.77 2.81 10.76
C THR A 345 9.64 3.78 9.58
N GLY A 346 10.10 5.03 9.77
CA GLY A 346 10.27 6.06 8.74
C GLY A 346 11.00 5.55 7.50
N PHE A 347 12.23 5.06 7.72
CA PHE A 347 13.09 4.49 6.68
C PHE A 347 12.38 3.38 5.90
N ILE A 348 11.84 2.39 6.60
CA ILE A 348 11.27 1.19 5.96
C ILE A 348 10.04 1.57 5.13
N ASN A 349 9.15 2.43 5.65
CA ASN A 349 7.95 2.88 4.94
C ASN A 349 8.28 3.66 3.66
N ILE A 350 9.17 4.66 3.77
CA ILE A 350 9.56 5.50 2.63
C ILE A 350 10.26 4.66 1.56
N HIS A 351 11.17 3.79 1.98
CA HIS A 351 11.89 2.90 1.06
C HIS A 351 10.95 1.90 0.40
N HIS A 352 10.04 1.31 1.16
CA HIS A 352 9.01 0.41 0.65
C HIS A 352 8.17 1.06 -0.44
N PHE A 353 7.64 2.26 -0.21
CA PHE A 353 6.87 2.98 -1.23
C PHE A 353 7.65 3.13 -2.55
N LEU A 354 8.95 3.41 -2.46
CA LEU A 354 9.80 3.62 -3.62
C LEU A 354 10.16 2.30 -4.32
N MET A 355 10.39 1.21 -3.59
CA MET A 355 10.52 -0.12 -4.18
C MET A 355 9.25 -0.56 -4.90
N ASP A 356 8.08 -0.30 -4.33
CA ASP A 356 6.79 -0.58 -4.93
C ASP A 356 6.52 0.26 -6.20
N ASN A 357 7.14 1.43 -6.30
CA ASN A 357 7.16 2.21 -7.54
C ASN A 357 7.99 1.58 -8.66
N VAL A 358 8.85 0.60 -8.35
CA VAL A 358 9.65 -0.16 -9.31
C VAL A 358 9.01 -1.50 -9.62
N ILE A 359 8.64 -2.29 -8.59
CA ILE A 359 8.14 -3.66 -8.74
C ILE A 359 6.88 -3.69 -9.59
N TRP A 360 5.88 -2.86 -9.26
CA TRP A 360 4.54 -2.94 -9.83
C TRP A 360 4.35 -2.14 -11.13
N ARG A 361 5.44 -1.81 -11.85
CA ARG A 361 5.38 -1.08 -13.12
C ARG A 361 5.20 -2.01 -14.31
N LYS A 362 4.45 -1.55 -15.33
CA LYS A 362 4.23 -2.25 -16.63
C LYS A 362 5.54 -2.77 -17.26
N GLY A 363 6.63 -2.00 -17.17
CA GLY A 363 7.93 -2.37 -17.76
C GLY A 363 8.67 -3.49 -17.02
N ASN A 364 8.24 -3.88 -15.82
CA ASN A 364 8.83 -5.00 -15.10
C ASN A 364 8.36 -6.33 -15.73
N PRO A 365 9.28 -7.18 -16.23
CA PRO A 365 8.96 -8.47 -16.84
C PRO A 365 8.15 -9.42 -15.94
N ASP A 366 8.25 -9.27 -14.62
CA ASP A 366 7.51 -10.08 -13.66
C ASP A 366 6.00 -9.84 -13.70
N MET A 367 5.54 -8.68 -14.20
CA MET A 367 4.11 -8.36 -14.24
C MET A 367 3.30 -9.31 -15.12
N LYS A 368 3.94 -10.05 -16.03
CA LYS A 368 3.30 -11.09 -16.84
C LYS A 368 2.66 -12.21 -16.01
N TYR A 369 3.13 -12.42 -14.77
CA TYR A 369 2.60 -13.46 -13.88
C TYR A 369 1.28 -13.06 -13.22
N LEU A 370 0.92 -11.78 -13.21
CA LEU A 370 -0.35 -11.28 -12.66
C LEU A 370 -1.55 -11.45 -13.61
N ALA A 371 -1.30 -11.65 -14.91
CA ALA A 371 -2.32 -11.69 -15.95
C ALA A 371 -2.94 -13.09 -16.16
N LYS A 372 -2.40 -14.15 -15.54
CA LYS A 372 -2.76 -15.55 -15.81
C LYS A 372 -3.69 -16.20 -14.78
#